data_AF-A0A354BAA0-F1
#
_entry.id   AF-A0A354BAA0-F1
#
_cell.length_a   1.000
_cell.length_b   1.000
_cell.length_c   1.000
_cell.angle_alpha   90.00
_cell.angle_beta   90.00
_cell.angle_gamma   90.00
#
_symmetry.space_group_name_H-M   'P 1'
#
loop_
_entity.id
_entity.type
_entity.pdbx_description
1 polymer ?
#
loop_
_entity_poly.entity_id
_entity_poly.type
_entity_poly.pdbx_seq_one_letter_code
_entity_poly.pdbx_strand_id
1 'polypeptide(L)'
;MDDALADQLNRADLVAFVIETLSDERSWIGRGTGFRLVDDGGLFTIIVATPARTDQLCRPLQTNGRFSCARNGWVAINSDRWFGATDSWPADLETYRRYLINHEIGHYILGA
;
A
#
# COMPACT_ATOMS: atom_id res chain seq x y z
N MET A 1 8.07 3.96 -4.41
CA MET A 1 7.27 5.20 -4.37
C MET A 1 7.39 5.91 -5.70
N ASP A 2 6.39 6.70 -6.03
CA ASP A 2 6.39 7.62 -7.18
C ASP A 2 7.47 8.71 -6.99
N ASP A 3 8.18 9.06 -8.05
CA ASP A 3 9.33 9.97 -7.98
C ASP A 3 8.89 11.39 -7.59
N ALA A 4 7.64 11.75 -7.90
CA ALA A 4 7.01 13.00 -7.46
C ALA A 4 6.87 13.13 -5.94
N LEU A 5 7.08 12.05 -5.18
CA LEU A 5 6.98 12.03 -3.71
C LEU A 5 8.33 11.97 -3.01
N ALA A 6 9.45 12.06 -3.75
CA ALA A 6 10.79 11.85 -3.21
C ALA A 6 11.18 12.82 -2.08
N ASP A 7 10.62 14.04 -2.08
CA ASP A 7 10.86 15.03 -1.02
C ASP A 7 10.04 14.80 0.26
N GLN A 8 9.02 13.94 0.20
CA GLN A 8 8.06 13.69 1.29
C GLN A 8 8.18 12.30 1.90
N LEU A 9 8.74 11.34 1.14
CA LEU A 9 8.83 9.95 1.54
C LEU A 9 10.20 9.39 1.17
N ASN A 10 10.88 8.81 2.16
CA ASN A 10 12.11 8.07 1.93
C ASN A 10 11.78 6.62 1.54
N ARG A 11 12.47 6.09 0.52
CA ARG A 11 12.23 4.73 0.02
C ARG A 11 12.62 3.66 1.03
N ALA A 12 13.74 3.82 1.74
CA ALA A 12 14.20 2.85 2.72
C ALA A 12 13.23 2.79 3.90
N ASP A 13 12.74 3.94 4.37
CA ASP A 13 11.74 4.00 5.45
C ASP A 13 10.43 3.33 5.04
N LEU A 14 9.95 3.59 3.81
CA LEU A 14 8.77 2.90 3.27
C LEU A 14 8.97 1.38 3.24
N VAL A 15 10.13 0.90 2.76
CA VAL A 15 10.43 -0.53 2.70
C VAL A 15 10.47 -1.16 4.09
N ALA A 16 11.18 -0.53 5.03
CA ALA A 16 11.25 -0.99 6.41
C ALA A 16 9.86 -1.06 7.05
N PHE A 17 9.03 -0.02 6.85
CA PHE A 17 7.67 0.04 7.36
C PHE A 17 6.77 -1.07 6.81
N VAL A 18 6.88 -1.35 5.50
CA VAL A 18 6.12 -2.43 4.85
C VAL A 18 6.55 -3.79 5.41
N ILE A 19 7.86 -4.05 5.54
CA ILE A 19 8.37 -5.30 6.09
C ILE A 19 7.87 -5.48 7.53
N GLU A 20 8.03 -4.48 8.38
CA GLU A 20 7.54 -4.51 9.77
C GLU A 20 6.03 -4.83 9.81
N THR A 21 5.24 -4.13 8.99
CA THR A 21 3.78 -4.31 8.93
C THR A 21 3.38 -5.71 8.48
N LEU A 22 4.10 -6.32 7.54
CA LEU A 22 3.78 -7.65 7.00
C LEU A 22 4.38 -8.79 7.82
N SER A 23 5.39 -8.51 8.65
CA SER A 23 5.99 -9.48 9.59
C SER A 23 5.31 -9.50 10.96
N ASP A 24 4.48 -8.52 11.30
CA ASP A 24 3.71 -8.49 12.54
C ASP A 24 2.64 -9.60 12.59
N GLU A 25 2.49 -10.32 13.71
CA GLU A 25 1.51 -11.41 13.85
C GLU A 25 0.06 -10.99 13.62
N ARG A 26 -0.27 -9.71 13.82
CA ARG A 26 -1.61 -9.16 13.53
C ARG A 26 -1.90 -9.07 12.03
N SER A 27 -0.86 -9.18 11.21
CA SER A 27 -0.90 -9.17 9.74
C SER A 27 -1.30 -10.55 9.18
N TRP A 28 -1.11 -10.72 7.87
CA TRP A 28 -1.41 -11.97 7.17
C TRP A 28 -0.50 -13.14 7.56
N ILE A 29 0.69 -12.88 8.13
CA ILE A 29 1.58 -13.95 8.61
C ILE A 29 0.94 -14.76 9.75
N GLY A 30 0.23 -14.10 10.68
CA GLY A 30 -0.56 -14.78 11.70
C GLY A 30 -1.78 -15.53 11.15
N ARG A 31 -2.10 -15.32 9.87
CA ARG A 31 -3.13 -16.03 9.11
C ARG A 31 -2.54 -17.05 8.13
N GLY A 32 -1.25 -17.35 8.23
CA GLY A 32 -0.57 -18.37 7.43
C GLY A 32 -0.03 -17.89 6.07
N THR A 33 -0.02 -16.58 5.81
CA THR A 33 0.54 -16.02 4.56
C THR A 33 1.77 -15.16 4.86
N GLY A 34 2.94 -15.62 4.45
CA GLY A 34 4.20 -14.88 4.57
C GLY A 34 4.58 -14.14 3.28
N PHE A 35 5.34 -13.07 3.41
CA PHE A 35 5.88 -12.31 2.29
C PHE A 35 7.41 -12.25 2.36
N ARG A 36 8.04 -12.13 1.19
CA ARG A 36 9.48 -11.92 1.07
C ARG A 36 9.73 -10.81 0.06
N LEU A 37 10.52 -9.82 0.45
CA LEU A 37 11.01 -8.82 -0.47
C LEU A 37 11.95 -9.48 -1.48
N VAL A 38 11.81 -9.11 -2.74
CA VAL A 38 12.64 -9.58 -3.85
C VAL A 38 13.06 -8.39 -4.69
N ASP A 39 14.24 -8.49 -5.30
CA ASP A 39 14.76 -7.44 -6.17
C ASP A 39 14.05 -7.42 -7.53
N ASP A 40 13.65 -8.60 -8.03
CA ASP A 40 12.87 -8.77 -9.26
C ASP A 40 11.90 -9.97 -9.17
N GLY A 41 11.03 -10.10 -10.16
CA GLY A 41 10.15 -11.27 -10.30
C GLY A 41 9.06 -11.41 -9.22
N GLY A 42 8.83 -10.37 -8.42
CA GLY A 42 7.79 -10.36 -7.40
C GLY A 42 6.38 -10.47 -8.00
N LEU A 43 5.48 -11.13 -7.26
CA LEU A 43 4.08 -11.28 -7.66
C LEU A 43 3.36 -9.93 -7.77
N PHE A 44 3.77 -8.97 -6.95
CA PHE A 44 3.28 -7.60 -6.97
C PHE A 44 4.34 -6.62 -6.46
N THR A 45 4.13 -5.34 -6.75
CA THR A 45 4.89 -4.22 -6.21
C THR A 45 3.99 -3.32 -5.37
N ILE A 46 4.40 -3.03 -4.14
CA ILE A 46 3.77 -1.99 -3.31
C ILE A 46 4.33 -0.64 -3.72
N ILE A 47 3.46 0.32 -4.01
CA ILE A 47 3.84 1.68 -4.38
C ILE A 47 2.94 2.71 -3.71
N VAL A 48 3.54 3.66 -2.99
CA VAL A 48 2.87 4.93 -2.66
C VAL A 48 2.98 5.83 -3.88
N ALA A 49 1.85 6.26 -4.43
CA ALA A 49 1.77 7.01 -5.67
C ALA A 49 0.82 8.20 -5.57
N THR A 50 1.06 9.23 -6.38
CA THR A 50 0.15 10.37 -6.50
C THR A 50 -1.26 9.95 -6.90
N PRO A 51 -2.33 10.69 -6.57
CA PRO A 51 -3.70 10.33 -6.94
C PRO A 51 -3.87 9.99 -8.42
N ALA A 52 -3.30 10.81 -9.29
CA ALA A 52 -3.36 10.62 -10.74
C ALA A 52 -2.59 9.36 -11.20
N ARG A 53 -1.47 9.03 -10.54
CA ARG A 53 -0.71 7.81 -10.85
C ARG A 53 -1.44 6.57 -10.34
N THR A 54 -2.06 6.62 -9.17
CA THR A 54 -2.92 5.55 -8.66
C THR A 54 -4.06 5.27 -9.63
N ASP A 55 -4.75 6.30 -10.14
CA ASP A 55 -5.80 6.14 -11.16
C ASP A 55 -5.32 5.42 -12.43
N GLN A 56 -4.07 5.62 -12.83
CA GLN A 56 -3.48 4.92 -13.98
C GLN A 56 -3.18 3.46 -13.68
N LEU A 57 -2.55 3.19 -12.53
CA LEU A 57 -2.15 1.83 -12.12
C LEU A 57 -3.37 0.93 -11.87
N CYS A 58 -4.46 1.51 -11.37
CA CYS A 58 -5.65 0.79 -10.94
C CYS A 58 -6.63 0.48 -12.08
N ARG A 59 -6.41 0.95 -13.31
CA ARG A 59 -7.34 0.72 -14.41
C ARG A 59 -7.66 -0.77 -14.63
N PRO A 60 -8.92 -1.13 -14.95
CA PRO A 60 -10.06 -0.25 -15.23
C PRO A 60 -10.85 0.21 -13.99
N LEU A 61 -10.38 -0.06 -12.76
CA LEU A 61 -11.05 0.43 -11.56
C LEU A 61 -11.01 1.96 -11.52
N GLN A 62 -12.11 2.58 -11.11
CA GLN A 62 -12.25 4.01 -11.00
C GLN A 62 -11.95 4.46 -9.57
N THR A 63 -10.68 4.64 -9.25
CA THR A 63 -10.23 5.16 -7.95
C THR A 63 -10.55 6.64 -7.77
N ASN A 64 -10.81 7.37 -8.86
CA ASN A 64 -11.26 8.78 -8.88
C ASN A 64 -10.38 9.71 -8.03
N GLY A 65 -9.07 9.49 -8.05
CA GLY A 65 -8.07 10.21 -7.25
C GLY A 65 -8.18 10.00 -5.74
N ARG A 66 -9.07 9.13 -5.26
CA ARG A 66 -9.43 9.03 -3.83
C ARG A 66 -9.03 7.71 -3.19
N PHE A 67 -9.08 6.63 -3.96
CA PHE A 67 -8.90 5.28 -3.44
C PHE A 67 -7.52 4.73 -3.80
N SER A 68 -7.04 3.83 -2.96
CA SER A 68 -5.96 2.90 -3.26
C SER A 68 -6.53 1.69 -4.02
N CYS A 69 -5.68 0.79 -4.51
CA CYS A 69 -6.12 -0.49 -5.06
C CYS A 69 -5.02 -1.55 -5.01
N ALA A 70 -5.42 -2.81 -5.20
CA ALA A 70 -4.49 -3.86 -5.60
C ALA A 70 -4.96 -4.58 -6.86
N ARG A 71 -4.22 -4.42 -7.97
CA ARG A 71 -4.54 -5.00 -9.28
C ARG A 71 -3.33 -4.95 -10.22
N ASN A 72 -3.30 -5.82 -11.24
CA ASN A 72 -2.29 -5.80 -12.31
C ASN A 72 -0.84 -5.87 -11.80
N GLY A 73 -0.57 -6.63 -10.73
CA GLY A 73 0.75 -6.69 -10.11
C GLY A 73 1.12 -5.45 -9.28
N TRP A 74 0.17 -4.57 -9.01
CA TRP A 74 0.36 -3.41 -8.14
C TRP A 74 -0.47 -3.53 -6.88
N VAL A 75 0.11 -3.09 -5.77
CA VAL A 75 -0.58 -2.67 -4.55
C VAL A 75 -0.33 -1.17 -4.46
N ALA A 76 -1.21 -0.40 -5.11
CA ALA A 76 -1.09 1.03 -5.28
C ALA A 76 -1.76 1.77 -4.13
N ILE A 77 -0.95 2.39 -3.29
CA ILE A 77 -1.37 3.21 -2.16
C ILE A 77 -1.44 4.67 -2.63
N ASN A 78 -2.63 5.27 -2.56
CA ASN A 78 -2.82 6.69 -2.84
C ASN A 78 -2.10 7.56 -1.79
N SER A 79 -1.28 8.52 -2.23
CA SER A 79 -0.49 9.38 -1.36
C SER A 79 -1.33 10.22 -0.40
N ASP A 80 -2.50 10.69 -0.82
CA ASP A 80 -3.37 11.49 0.05
C ASP A 80 -3.84 10.66 1.24
N ARG A 81 -4.06 9.35 1.03
CA ARG A 81 -4.35 8.40 2.10
C ARG A 81 -3.12 8.15 2.96
N TRP A 82 -1.96 7.94 2.33
CA TRP A 82 -0.71 7.67 3.05
C TRP A 82 -0.30 8.82 3.99
N PHE A 83 -0.51 10.07 3.59
CA PHE A 83 -0.10 11.24 4.37
C PHE A 83 -1.22 11.82 5.23
N GLY A 84 -2.50 11.63 4.87
CA GLY A 84 -3.63 12.31 5.52
C GLY A 84 -4.71 11.40 6.10
N ALA A 85 -4.62 10.08 5.92
CA ALA A 85 -5.68 9.14 6.28
C ALA A 85 -7.05 9.50 5.67
N THR A 86 -8.14 9.21 6.39
CA THR A 86 -9.50 9.67 6.07
C THR A 86 -10.01 10.51 7.24
N ASP A 87 -10.90 11.46 6.98
CA ASP A 87 -11.48 12.31 8.03
C ASP A 87 -12.20 11.52 9.13
N SER A 88 -12.60 10.28 8.83
CA SER A 88 -13.30 9.39 9.75
C SER A 88 -12.38 8.43 10.50
N TRP A 89 -11.06 8.47 10.27
CA TRP A 89 -10.12 7.57 10.93
C TRP A 89 -9.92 7.99 12.40
N PRO A 90 -10.13 7.08 13.37
CA PRO A 90 -10.19 7.46 14.79
C PRO A 90 -8.84 7.43 15.51
N ALA A 91 -7.77 6.98 14.86
CA ALA A 91 -6.47 6.73 15.47
C ALA A 91 -5.35 7.51 14.76
N ASP A 92 -4.11 7.26 15.14
CA ASP A 92 -2.96 7.90 14.53
C ASP A 92 -2.70 7.41 13.09
N LEU A 93 -1.88 8.18 12.38
CA LEU A 93 -1.55 7.94 10.97
C LEU A 93 -0.67 6.71 10.77
N GLU A 94 0.16 6.34 11.76
CA GLU A 94 0.96 5.12 11.67
C GLU A 94 0.05 3.89 11.66
N THR A 95 -0.89 3.82 12.60
CA THR A 95 -1.93 2.78 12.65
C THR A 95 -2.74 2.75 11.35
N TYR A 96 -3.08 3.91 10.78
CA TYR A 96 -3.75 3.99 9.47
C TYR A 96 -2.92 3.35 8.34
N ARG A 97 -1.63 3.67 8.26
CA ARG A 97 -0.73 3.15 7.21
C ARG A 97 -0.60 1.63 7.30
N ARG A 98 -0.51 1.08 8.52
CA ARG A 98 -0.49 -0.38 8.75
C ARG A 98 -1.78 -1.04 8.30
N TYR A 99 -2.92 -0.43 8.66
CA TYR A 99 -4.23 -0.86 8.17
C TYR A 99 -4.31 -0.81 6.64
N LEU A 100 -3.90 0.29 6.02
CA LEU A 100 -4.01 0.51 4.58
C LEU A 100 -3.17 -0.50 3.79
N ILE A 101 -1.92 -0.76 4.22
CA ILE A 101 -1.09 -1.82 3.61
C ILE A 101 -1.80 -3.17 3.69
N ASN A 102 -2.28 -3.54 4.87
CA ASN A 102 -2.95 -4.82 5.06
C ASN A 102 -4.24 -4.94 4.26
N HIS A 103 -5.02 -3.85 4.17
CA HIS A 103 -6.27 -3.77 3.42
C HIS A 103 -6.02 -4.03 1.93
N GLU A 104 -5.06 -3.32 1.32
CA GLU A 104 -4.76 -3.50 -0.10
C GLU A 104 -4.11 -4.86 -0.40
N ILE A 105 -3.27 -5.37 0.50
CA ILE A 105 -2.75 -6.74 0.37
C ILE A 105 -3.88 -7.76 0.45
N GLY A 106 -4.90 -7.51 1.27
CA GLY A 106 -6.12 -8.31 1.33
C GLY A 106 -6.84 -8.38 -0.01
N HIS A 107 -7.03 -7.25 -0.68
CA HIS A 107 -7.57 -7.20 -2.04
C HIS A 107 -6.74 -8.07 -3.00
N TYR A 108 -5.41 -7.99 -2.91
CA TYR A 108 -4.52 -8.76 -3.76
C TYR A 108 -4.65 -10.28 -3.54
N ILE A 109 -4.53 -10.76 -2.30
CA ILE A 109 -4.44 -12.20 -2.02
C ILE A 109 -5.78 -12.91 -1.96
N LEU A 110 -6.88 -12.17 -1.69
CA LEU A 110 -8.24 -12.73 -1.63
C LEU A 110 -9.03 -12.51 -2.93
N GLY A 111 -8.51 -11.70 -3.87
CA GLY A 111 -9.13 -11.47 -5.17
C GLY A 111 -10.41 -10.62 -5.12
N ALA A 112 -10.50 -9.70 -4.17
CA ALA A 112 -11.66 -8.83 -3.94
C ALA A 112 -11.54 -7.49 -4.68
#